data_AF-A0A3N4HJE3-F1
#
_entry.id   AF-A0A3N4HJE3-F1
#
_cell.length_a   1.000
_cell.length_b   1.000
_cell.length_c   1.000
_cell.angle_alpha   90.00
_cell.angle_beta   90.00
_cell.angle_gamma   90.00
#
_symmetry.space_group_name_H-M   'P 1'
#
loop_
_entity.id
_entity.type
_entity.pdbx_description
1 polymer ?
#
loop_
_entity_poly.entity_id
_entity_poly.type
_entity_poly.pdbx_seq_one_letter_code
_entity_poly.pdbx_strand_id
1 'polypeptide(L)'
;MAETSEGMFPPPHRSRLSAIAYRKLTSKIELSAPNVPGFLRLPLELRLDVYYLIKDLVSLLSLTHTCRTTYTDINNRKSLLTSVYHHYTMYHTDYRRSSDSHPLLPRDAVPLTIPLLANSKLSNISISDRFRGPIDVQKKSRENIGRNFNRIFGQNDEERRLDKKGWWCCLCCVKIRRTTSFPFYRSNMVERGRDLNYCLYCSAAHF
;
A
#
# COMPACT_ATOMS: atom_id res chain seq x y z
N MET A 1 17.97 -35.03 18.34
CA MET A 1 17.53 -33.63 18.44
C MET A 1 18.36 -32.85 17.45
N ALA A 2 17.76 -32.38 16.35
CA ALA A 2 18.47 -31.69 15.27
C ALA A 2 18.15 -30.19 15.37
N GLU A 3 19.17 -29.40 15.72
CA GLU A 3 19.10 -27.94 15.72
C GLU A 3 19.15 -27.45 14.27
N THR A 4 18.04 -26.92 13.78
CA THR A 4 17.99 -26.23 12.49
C THR A 4 18.55 -24.82 12.66
N SER A 5 19.73 -24.59 12.09
CA SER A 5 20.39 -23.28 12.01
C SER A 5 19.52 -22.27 11.26
N GLU A 6 19.06 -21.22 11.96
CA GLU A 6 18.40 -20.07 11.36
C GLU A 6 19.39 -19.33 10.44
N GLY A 7 19.15 -19.41 9.14
CA GLY A 7 19.91 -18.71 8.11
C GLY A 7 19.73 -17.20 8.21
N MET A 8 20.71 -16.53 8.82
CA MET A 8 20.81 -15.08 8.90
C MET A 8 21.12 -14.53 7.50
N PHE A 9 20.13 -13.95 6.82
CA PHE A 9 20.34 -13.28 5.53
C PHE A 9 21.24 -12.05 5.72
N PRO A 10 22.37 -11.92 5.00
CA PRO A 10 23.21 -10.74 5.10
C PRO A 10 22.44 -9.50 4.59
N PRO A 11 22.63 -8.33 5.23
CA PRO A 11 22.02 -7.10 4.77
C PRO A 11 22.51 -6.76 3.36
N PRO A 12 21.64 -6.18 2.50
CA PRO A 12 22.03 -5.83 1.14
C PRO A 12 23.19 -4.84 1.14
N HIS A 13 24.27 -5.21 0.43
CA HIS A 13 25.44 -4.36 0.23
C HIS A 13 25.03 -3.04 -0.45
N ARG A 14 25.11 -1.92 0.29
CA ARG A 14 24.97 -0.58 -0.29
C ARG A 14 26.17 -0.31 -1.18
N SER A 15 26.02 -0.44 -2.49
CA SER A 15 27.03 -0.01 -3.45
C SER A 15 27.19 1.51 -3.36
N ARG A 16 28.28 1.98 -2.77
CA ARG A 16 28.70 3.39 -2.81
C ARG A 16 29.16 3.75 -4.22
N LEU A 17 28.22 3.95 -5.13
CA LEU A 17 28.53 4.68 -6.36
C LEU A 17 28.83 6.13 -5.98
N SER A 18 30.03 6.61 -6.32
CA SER A 18 30.45 7.98 -6.01
C SER A 18 29.61 8.97 -6.81
N ALA A 19 29.25 10.10 -6.20
CA ALA A 19 28.48 11.17 -6.84
C ALA A 19 29.09 11.67 -8.16
N ILE A 20 30.40 11.45 -8.36
CA ILE A 20 31.16 11.80 -9.56
C ILE A 20 30.81 10.90 -10.75
N ALA A 21 30.58 9.60 -10.52
CA ALA A 21 30.14 8.68 -11.58
C ALA A 21 28.74 9.04 -12.10
N TYR A 22 27.89 9.57 -11.22
CA TYR A 22 26.51 9.97 -11.55
C TYR A 22 26.45 11.15 -12.54
N ARG A 23 27.28 12.19 -12.34
CA ARG A 23 27.27 13.38 -13.22
C ARG A 23 27.71 13.09 -14.66
N LYS A 24 28.60 12.11 -14.87
CA LYS A 24 29.07 11.74 -16.22
C LYS A 24 28.06 10.91 -17.01
N LEU A 25 27.18 10.17 -16.33
CA LEU A 25 26.14 9.37 -16.98
C LEU A 25 24.95 10.23 -17.47
N THR A 26 24.66 11.35 -16.81
CA THR A 26 23.51 12.20 -17.14
C THR A 26 23.73 13.14 -18.32
N SER A 27 24.98 13.49 -18.67
CA SER A 27 25.27 14.52 -19.69
C SER A 27 25.20 14.05 -21.14
N LYS A 28 24.94 12.76 -21.41
CA LYS A 28 24.79 12.21 -22.78
C LYS A 28 23.33 11.89 -23.15
N ILE A 29 22.37 12.11 -22.26
CA ILE A 29 20.94 11.79 -22.46
C ILE A 29 20.16 13.09 -22.75
N GLU A 30 20.58 13.83 -23.77
CA GLU A 30 19.91 15.07 -24.22
C GLU A 30 19.52 14.97 -25.70
N LEU A 31 18.75 13.94 -26.07
CA LEU A 31 18.09 13.85 -27.36
C LEU A 31 16.64 13.41 -27.14
N SER A 32 15.75 14.41 -27.13
CA SER A 32 14.29 14.36 -27.43
C SER A 32 13.42 13.25 -26.83
N ALA A 33 13.78 12.71 -25.67
CA ALA A 33 12.84 11.85 -24.95
C ALA A 33 11.61 12.68 -24.52
N PRO A 34 10.38 12.11 -24.57
CA PRO A 34 9.18 12.75 -24.04
C PRO A 34 9.44 13.25 -22.61
N ASN A 35 8.66 14.23 -22.14
CA ASN A 35 8.77 14.82 -20.80
C ASN A 35 8.52 13.77 -19.69
N VAL A 36 9.49 12.87 -19.50
CA VAL A 36 9.52 11.89 -18.43
C VAL A 36 9.88 12.67 -17.16
N PRO A 37 9.05 12.59 -16.10
CA PRO A 37 9.32 13.21 -14.82
C PRO A 37 10.73 12.90 -14.33
N GLY A 38 11.43 13.89 -13.77
CA GLY A 38 12.83 13.75 -13.36
C GLY A 38 13.10 12.55 -12.45
N PHE A 39 12.16 12.22 -11.56
CA PHE A 39 12.26 11.04 -10.70
C PHE A 39 12.28 9.72 -11.47
N LEU A 40 11.52 9.60 -12.56
CA LEU A 40 11.48 8.39 -13.39
C LEU A 40 12.70 8.26 -14.32
N ARG A 41 13.54 9.30 -14.43
CA ARG A 41 14.84 9.23 -15.11
C ARG A 41 15.92 8.56 -14.25
N LEU A 42 15.67 8.39 -12.95
CA LEU A 42 16.59 7.70 -12.06
C LEU A 42 16.62 6.19 -12.37
N PRO A 43 17.80 5.54 -12.31
CA PRO A 43 17.90 4.09 -12.32
C PRO A 43 17.00 3.43 -11.28
N LEU A 44 16.53 2.22 -11.57
CA LEU A 44 15.59 1.50 -10.71
C LEU A 44 16.09 1.41 -9.27
N GLU A 45 17.39 1.14 -9.08
CA GLU A 45 18.03 0.98 -7.77
C GLU A 45 17.85 2.23 -6.90
N LEU A 46 18.07 3.43 -7.45
CA LEU A 46 17.88 4.67 -6.71
C LEU A 46 16.41 4.94 -6.40
N ARG A 47 15.50 4.59 -7.31
CA ARG A 47 14.06 4.72 -7.07
C ARG A 47 13.63 3.79 -5.94
N LEU A 48 14.15 2.56 -5.92
CA LEU A 48 13.94 1.60 -4.84
C LEU A 48 14.51 2.11 -3.52
N ASP A 49 15.71 2.70 -3.50
CA ASP A 49 16.29 3.31 -2.30
C ASP A 49 15.37 4.38 -1.72
N VAL A 50 14.79 5.24 -2.56
CA VAL A 50 13.80 6.23 -2.13
C VAL A 50 12.55 5.54 -1.55
N TYR A 51 12.05 4.47 -2.18
CA TYR A 51 10.92 3.73 -1.63
C TYR A 51 11.26 3.06 -0.29
N TYR A 52 12.48 2.56 -0.08
CA TYR A 52 12.92 1.96 1.19
C TYR A 52 13.00 2.97 2.35
N LEU A 53 13.14 4.27 2.06
CA LEU A 53 13.05 5.33 3.06
C LEU A 53 11.60 5.53 3.56
N ILE A 54 10.61 5.09 2.79
CA ILE A 54 9.20 5.23 3.14
C ILE A 54 8.80 4.06 4.05
N LYS A 55 8.81 4.31 5.35
CA LYS A 55 8.41 3.35 6.39
C LYS A 55 6.90 3.26 6.59
N ASP A 56 6.11 3.66 5.59
CA ASP A 56 4.66 3.72 5.66
C ASP A 56 4.01 3.05 4.48
N LEU A 57 3.16 2.06 4.77
CA LEU A 57 2.50 1.28 3.74
C LEU A 57 1.42 2.11 3.02
N VAL A 58 0.80 3.09 3.69
CA VAL A 58 -0.21 3.99 3.07
C VAL A 58 0.44 4.99 2.13
N SER A 59 1.59 5.55 2.50
CA SER A 59 2.40 6.42 1.64
C SER A 59 2.91 5.65 0.42
N LEU A 60 3.41 4.42 0.62
CA LEU A 60 3.80 3.54 -0.48
C LEU A 60 2.63 3.24 -1.41
N LEU A 61 1.46 2.91 -0.85
CA LEU A 61 0.24 2.71 -1.64
C LEU A 61 -0.11 3.98 -2.43
N SER A 62 -0.08 5.15 -1.80
CA SER A 62 -0.37 6.43 -2.47
C SER A 62 0.57 6.68 -3.65
N LEU A 63 1.86 6.35 -3.50
CA LEU A 63 2.82 6.43 -4.60
C LEU A 63 2.45 5.53 -5.78
N THR A 64 1.82 4.39 -5.55
CA THR A 64 1.38 3.51 -6.65
C THR A 64 0.34 4.16 -7.57
N HIS A 65 -0.30 5.25 -7.16
CA HIS A 65 -1.25 6.01 -7.99
C HIS A 65 -0.60 7.12 -8.83
N THR A 66 0.70 7.36 -8.67
CA THR A 66 1.37 8.46 -9.39
C THR A 66 1.58 8.15 -10.87
N CYS A 67 2.02 6.93 -11.17
CA CYS A 67 2.21 6.44 -12.54
C CYS A 67 2.37 4.91 -12.56
N ARG A 68 2.26 4.33 -13.75
CA ARG A 68 2.44 2.88 -13.99
C ARG A 68 3.80 2.37 -13.53
N THR A 69 4.88 3.12 -13.77
CA THR A 69 6.23 2.68 -13.41
C THR A 69 6.40 2.57 -11.89
N THR A 70 5.97 3.59 -11.14
CA THR A 70 5.98 3.54 -9.67
C THR A 70 5.12 2.40 -9.14
N TYR A 71 3.95 2.18 -9.75
CA TYR A 71 3.07 1.06 -9.41
C TYR A 71 3.80 -0.28 -9.54
N THR A 72 4.44 -0.53 -10.69
CA THR A 72 5.13 -1.79 -10.96
C THR A 72 6.34 -1.99 -10.06
N ASP A 73 7.11 -0.94 -9.79
CA ASP A 73 8.32 -1.07 -8.97
C ASP A 73 7.99 -1.43 -7.53
N ILE A 74 6.95 -0.80 -6.97
CA ILE A 74 6.51 -1.06 -5.60
C ILE A 74 5.86 -2.44 -5.51
N ASN A 75 4.95 -2.78 -6.42
CA ASN A 75 4.17 -4.02 -6.31
C ASN A 75 4.92 -5.28 -6.75
N ASN A 76 5.97 -5.19 -7.56
CA ASN A 76 6.77 -6.36 -7.96
C ASN A 76 7.90 -6.70 -6.97
N ARG A 77 8.20 -5.84 -5.98
CA ARG A 77 9.34 -6.01 -5.08
C ARG A 77 8.90 -6.46 -3.69
N LYS A 78 8.81 -7.77 -3.50
CA LYS A 78 8.49 -8.37 -2.18
C LYS A 78 9.41 -7.88 -1.07
N SER A 79 10.72 -7.75 -1.35
CA SER A 79 11.73 -7.29 -0.39
C SER A 79 11.46 -5.88 0.16
N LEU A 80 10.93 -4.98 -0.69
CA LEU A 80 10.54 -3.64 -0.27
C LEU A 80 9.42 -3.72 0.77
N LEU A 81 8.43 -4.56 0.51
CA LEU A 81 7.26 -4.68 1.37
C LEU A 81 7.55 -5.50 2.64
N THR A 82 8.39 -6.52 2.56
CA THR A 82 8.89 -7.26 3.73
C THR A 82 9.71 -6.36 4.65
N SER A 83 10.42 -5.37 4.10
CA SER A 83 11.20 -4.41 4.91
C SER A 83 10.35 -3.44 5.71
N VAL A 84 9.12 -3.17 5.23
CA VAL A 84 8.13 -2.35 5.94
C VAL A 84 7.26 -3.22 6.84
N TYR A 85 7.11 -4.51 6.52
CA TYR A 85 6.25 -5.43 7.23
C TYR A 85 6.87 -6.83 7.41
N HIS A 86 7.39 -7.09 8.61
CA HIS A 86 8.09 -8.33 8.94
C HIS A 86 7.22 -9.61 8.81
N HIS A 87 5.89 -9.51 8.91
CA HIS A 87 4.98 -10.66 8.82
C HIS A 87 4.50 -10.99 7.39
N TYR A 88 5.21 -10.53 6.36
CA TYR A 88 4.83 -10.73 4.96
C TYR A 88 4.74 -12.22 4.55
N THR A 89 5.53 -13.12 5.15
CA THR A 89 5.66 -14.52 4.73
C THR A 89 4.36 -15.32 4.81
N MET A 90 3.50 -15.03 5.80
CA MET A 90 2.23 -15.75 5.97
C MET A 90 1.17 -15.36 4.92
N TYR A 91 1.38 -14.28 4.19
CA TYR A 91 0.34 -13.68 3.35
C TYR A 91 0.21 -14.30 1.94
N HIS A 92 1.31 -14.84 1.43
CA HIS A 92 1.42 -15.17 0.01
C HIS A 92 0.58 -16.40 -0.41
N THR A 93 0.13 -17.20 0.56
CA THR A 93 -0.63 -18.43 0.33
C THR A 93 -2.10 -18.17 0.03
N ASP A 94 -2.72 -17.19 0.69
CA ASP A 94 -4.17 -17.04 0.65
C ASP A 94 -4.65 -16.17 -0.52
N TYR A 95 -3.87 -15.17 -0.93
CA TYR A 95 -4.27 -14.26 -2.00
C TYR A 95 -4.11 -14.84 -3.41
N ARG A 96 -3.27 -15.87 -3.59
CA ARG A 96 -3.02 -16.50 -4.90
C ARG A 96 -4.25 -17.15 -5.54
N ARG A 97 -5.37 -17.26 -4.82
CA ARG A 97 -6.61 -17.87 -5.31
C ARG A 97 -7.49 -16.96 -6.16
N SER A 98 -7.16 -15.67 -6.27
CA SER A 98 -7.85 -14.74 -7.18
C SER A 98 -7.23 -14.84 -8.58
N SER A 99 -7.87 -15.61 -9.47
CA SER A 99 -7.33 -16.09 -10.77
C SER A 99 -7.22 -15.06 -11.89
N ASP A 100 -7.55 -13.79 -11.65
CA ASP A 100 -7.55 -12.80 -12.72
C ASP A 100 -6.15 -12.19 -12.90
N SER A 101 -5.64 -12.23 -14.13
CA SER A 101 -4.37 -11.60 -14.48
C SER A 101 -4.46 -10.09 -14.32
N HIS A 102 -3.54 -9.50 -13.55
CA HIS A 102 -3.51 -8.05 -13.37
C HIS A 102 -2.99 -7.35 -14.65
N PRO A 103 -3.66 -6.30 -15.16
CA PRO A 103 -3.30 -5.69 -16.46
C PRO A 103 -1.91 -5.04 -16.49
N LEU A 104 -1.38 -4.65 -15.33
CA LEU A 104 -0.09 -3.95 -15.22
C LEU A 104 1.06 -4.82 -14.70
N LEU A 105 0.78 -6.00 -14.16
CA LEU A 105 1.80 -6.85 -13.56
C LEU A 105 2.01 -8.11 -14.43
N PRO A 106 3.17 -8.78 -14.32
CA PRO A 106 3.37 -10.07 -14.98
C PRO A 106 2.25 -11.06 -14.65
N ARG A 107 2.04 -12.06 -15.51
CA ARG A 107 1.13 -13.17 -15.21
C ARG A 107 1.50 -13.78 -13.86
N ASP A 108 0.49 -14.03 -13.03
CA ASP A 108 0.61 -14.55 -11.65
C ASP A 108 1.21 -13.59 -10.60
N ALA A 109 1.55 -12.35 -10.99
CA ALA A 109 1.94 -11.32 -10.04
C ALA A 109 0.71 -10.66 -9.42
N VAL A 110 0.74 -10.59 -8.09
CA VAL A 110 -0.31 -10.01 -7.27
C VAL A 110 0.14 -8.61 -6.84
N PRO A 111 -0.69 -7.57 -6.95
CA PRO A 111 -0.37 -6.29 -6.34
C PRO A 111 -0.36 -6.44 -4.83
N LEU A 112 0.77 -6.15 -4.20
CA LEU A 112 1.02 -6.54 -2.82
C LEU A 112 0.60 -5.47 -1.79
N THR A 113 0.55 -4.18 -2.15
CA THR A 113 0.33 -3.11 -1.17
C THR A 113 -1.06 -3.13 -0.51
N ILE A 114 -2.15 -3.20 -1.29
CA ILE A 114 -3.52 -3.22 -0.70
C ILE A 114 -3.77 -4.54 0.06
N PRO A 115 -3.42 -5.71 -0.49
CA PRO A 115 -3.59 -6.98 0.20
C PRO A 115 -2.82 -7.03 1.53
N LEU A 116 -1.58 -6.50 1.57
CA LEU A 116 -0.83 -6.34 2.81
C LEU A 116 -1.49 -5.35 3.77
N LEU A 117 -1.91 -4.17 3.31
CA LEU A 117 -2.60 -3.19 4.16
C LEU A 117 -3.84 -3.79 4.84
N ALA A 118 -4.59 -4.62 4.13
CA ALA A 118 -5.80 -5.21 4.66
C ALA A 118 -5.59 -6.35 5.67
N ASN A 119 -4.51 -7.11 5.52
CA ASN A 119 -4.24 -8.31 6.34
C ASN A 119 -3.20 -8.08 7.41
N SER A 120 -2.41 -7.04 7.24
CA SER A 120 -1.50 -6.65 8.26
C SER A 120 -2.29 -6.28 9.51
N LYS A 121 -1.79 -6.73 10.66
CA LYS A 121 -2.18 -6.20 11.97
C LYS A 121 -1.77 -4.71 12.12
N LEU A 122 -1.62 -3.94 11.02
CA LEU A 122 -1.36 -2.50 11.00
C LEU A 122 -2.44 -1.67 11.71
N SER A 123 -3.52 -2.27 12.21
CA SER A 123 -4.28 -1.59 13.28
C SER A 123 -3.44 -1.26 14.52
N ASN A 124 -2.29 -1.91 14.69
CA ASN A 124 -1.38 -1.70 15.81
C ASN A 124 -0.09 -0.98 15.43
N ILE A 125 0.27 -0.87 14.14
CA ILE A 125 1.22 0.16 13.72
C ILE A 125 0.37 1.39 13.58
N SER A 126 0.07 2.03 14.70
CA SER A 126 -0.84 3.15 14.66
C SER A 126 -0.27 4.16 13.70
N ILE A 127 -1.06 4.50 12.68
CA ILE A 127 -0.96 5.81 12.07
C ILE A 127 -0.92 6.91 13.16
N SER A 128 -1.46 6.65 14.35
CA SER A 128 -1.30 7.51 15.54
C SER A 128 0.12 7.65 16.11
N ASP A 129 1.03 6.68 15.91
CA ASP A 129 2.42 6.80 16.42
C ASP A 129 3.19 7.89 15.66
N ARG A 130 2.75 8.19 14.42
CA ARG A 130 3.27 9.30 13.62
C ARG A 130 2.73 10.65 14.04
N PHE A 131 1.52 10.68 14.62
CA PHE A 131 0.89 11.93 15.02
C PHE A 131 1.21 12.22 16.47
N ARG A 132 2.43 12.70 16.73
CA ARG A 132 2.70 13.42 17.98
C ARG A 132 1.94 14.74 17.92
N GLY A 133 0.88 14.85 18.70
CA GLY A 133 0.06 16.05 18.74
C GLY A 133 -1.24 15.84 19.53
N PRO A 134 -2.00 16.91 19.74
CA PRO A 134 -3.29 16.85 20.43
C PRO A 134 -4.22 15.82 19.78
N ILE A 135 -5.04 15.15 20.60
CA ILE A 135 -5.94 14.05 20.18
C ILE A 135 -6.78 14.45 18.95
N ASP A 136 -7.29 15.68 18.93
CA ASP A 136 -8.12 16.20 17.83
C ASP A 136 -7.38 16.28 16.49
N VAL A 137 -6.09 16.66 16.52
CA VAL A 137 -5.24 16.72 15.32
C VAL A 137 -5.02 15.32 14.76
N GLN A 138 -4.77 14.35 15.64
CA GLN A 138 -4.60 12.96 15.22
C GLN A 138 -5.89 12.40 14.62
N LYS A 139 -7.03 12.68 15.25
CA LYS A 139 -8.34 12.24 14.79
C LYS A 139 -8.64 12.76 13.39
N LYS A 140 -8.49 14.08 13.18
CA LYS A 140 -8.70 14.72 11.87
C LYS A 140 -7.77 14.13 10.79
N SER A 141 -6.52 13.85 11.15
CA SER A 141 -5.57 13.25 10.21
C SER A 141 -5.97 11.82 9.80
N ARG A 142 -6.39 10.99 10.76
CA ARG A 142 -6.90 9.63 10.49
C ARG A 142 -8.14 9.66 9.60
N GLU A 143 -9.09 10.55 9.89
CA GLU A 143 -10.28 10.74 9.07
C GLU A 143 -9.92 11.12 7.63
N ASN A 144 -8.98 12.05 7.44
CA ASN A 144 -8.54 12.45 6.11
C ASN A 144 -7.88 11.31 5.34
N ILE A 145 -7.05 10.50 6.00
CA ILE A 145 -6.44 9.32 5.38
C ILE A 145 -7.52 8.33 4.94
N GLY A 146 -8.47 8.03 5.84
CA GLY A 146 -9.58 7.14 5.54
C GLY A 146 -10.46 7.63 4.39
N ARG A 147 -10.82 8.92 4.38
CA ARG A 147 -11.61 9.54 3.29
C ARG A 147 -10.87 9.48 1.96
N ASN A 148 -9.59 9.84 1.94
CA ASN A 148 -8.78 9.78 0.73
C ASN A 148 -8.66 8.36 0.19
N PHE A 149 -8.44 7.37 1.07
CA PHE A 149 -8.43 5.97 0.67
C PHE A 149 -9.78 5.55 0.09
N ASN A 150 -10.89 5.82 0.79
CA ASN A 150 -12.23 5.42 0.33
C ASN A 150 -12.64 6.12 -0.96
N ARG A 151 -12.14 7.34 -1.21
CA ARG A 151 -12.37 8.02 -2.49
C ARG A 151 -11.66 7.31 -3.65
N ILE A 152 -10.49 6.73 -3.42
CA ILE A 152 -9.64 6.13 -4.47
C ILE A 152 -9.95 4.64 -4.67
N PHE A 153 -10.15 3.91 -3.57
CA PHE A 153 -10.28 2.45 -3.55
C PHE A 153 -11.62 1.96 -3.02
N GLY A 154 -12.43 2.88 -2.48
CA GLY A 154 -13.79 2.59 -2.09
C GLY A 154 -14.64 2.31 -3.31
N GLN A 155 -15.73 1.60 -3.06
CA GLN A 155 -16.70 1.22 -4.07
C GLN A 155 -17.51 2.45 -4.47
N ASN A 156 -17.45 2.82 -5.75
CA ASN A 156 -18.28 3.89 -6.29
C ASN A 156 -19.76 3.45 -6.39
N ASP A 157 -20.67 4.37 -6.69
CA ASP A 157 -22.11 4.07 -6.67
C ASP A 157 -22.54 3.05 -7.74
N GLU A 158 -21.89 3.02 -8.90
CA GLU A 158 -22.17 2.02 -9.94
C GLU A 158 -21.69 0.62 -9.51
N GLU A 159 -20.48 0.54 -8.97
CA GLU A 159 -19.93 -0.69 -8.42
C GLU A 159 -20.73 -1.18 -7.22
N ARG A 160 -21.32 -0.27 -6.44
CA ARG A 160 -22.26 -0.58 -5.35
C ARG A 160 -23.50 -1.27 -5.87
N ARG A 161 -24.09 -0.77 -6.95
CA ARG A 161 -25.27 -1.38 -7.60
C ARG A 161 -24.97 -2.77 -8.14
N LEU A 162 -23.73 -3.03 -8.54
CA LEU A 162 -23.29 -4.31 -9.11
C LEU A 162 -22.74 -5.31 -8.07
N ASP A 163 -22.85 -5.02 -6.76
CA ASP A 163 -22.27 -5.81 -5.65
C ASP A 163 -20.78 -6.17 -5.88
N LYS A 164 -20.04 -5.26 -6.55
CA LYS A 164 -18.62 -5.48 -6.85
C LYS A 164 -17.80 -5.42 -5.57
N LYS A 165 -16.84 -6.33 -5.44
CA LYS A 165 -15.96 -6.41 -4.26
C LYS A 165 -14.97 -5.24 -4.26
N GLY A 166 -15.12 -4.30 -3.33
CA GLY A 166 -14.22 -3.16 -3.14
C GLY A 166 -13.30 -3.32 -1.91
N TRP A 167 -12.53 -2.26 -1.65
CA TRP A 167 -11.80 -2.08 -0.41
C TRP A 167 -12.40 -0.91 0.36
N TRP A 168 -12.32 -0.93 1.68
CA TRP A 168 -12.75 0.19 2.50
C TRP A 168 -11.84 0.38 3.68
N CYS A 169 -11.55 1.64 3.99
CA CYS A 169 -10.79 2.13 5.11
C CYS A 169 -11.68 2.79 6.16
N CYS A 170 -11.59 2.26 7.37
CA CYS A 170 -12.29 2.71 8.57
C CYS A 170 -11.86 4.14 8.98
N LEU A 171 -12.79 5.10 9.07
CA LEU A 171 -12.44 6.50 9.36
C LEU A 171 -11.91 6.74 10.78
N CYS A 172 -12.23 5.87 11.75
CA CYS A 172 -11.76 6.04 13.13
C CYS A 172 -10.41 5.36 13.39
N CYS A 173 -10.22 4.12 12.94
CA CYS A 173 -9.00 3.34 13.20
C CYS A 173 -8.16 3.01 11.96
N VAL A 174 -8.56 3.49 10.78
CA VAL A 174 -7.80 3.40 9.51
C VAL A 174 -7.51 1.96 9.06
N LYS A 175 -8.24 1.00 9.60
CA LYS A 175 -8.19 -0.40 9.20
C LYS A 175 -8.82 -0.57 7.83
N ILE A 176 -8.10 -1.20 6.90
CA ILE A 176 -8.58 -1.50 5.56
C ILE A 176 -9.11 -2.93 5.53
N ARG A 177 -10.29 -3.15 4.94
CA ARG A 177 -10.85 -4.49 4.69
C ARG A 177 -11.61 -4.51 3.37
N ARG A 178 -12.03 -5.71 2.93
CA ARG A 178 -12.98 -5.81 1.82
C ARG A 178 -14.32 -5.21 2.23
N THR A 179 -15.04 -4.57 1.29
CA THR A 179 -16.37 -4.00 1.55
C THR A 179 -17.34 -5.07 2.07
N THR A 180 -17.24 -6.29 1.56
CA THR A 180 -18.01 -7.46 2.01
C THR A 180 -17.76 -7.87 3.47
N SER A 181 -16.67 -7.42 4.08
CA SER A 181 -16.35 -7.70 5.49
C SER A 181 -16.98 -6.68 6.46
N PHE A 182 -17.78 -5.73 5.96
CA PHE A 182 -18.48 -4.74 6.78
C PHE A 182 -19.99 -5.03 6.81
N PRO A 183 -20.57 -5.37 7.98
CA PRO A 183 -21.94 -5.90 8.08
C PRO A 183 -23.03 -4.92 7.63
N PHE A 184 -22.79 -3.61 7.75
CA PHE A 184 -23.79 -2.59 7.45
C PHE A 184 -23.87 -2.15 6.00
N TYR A 185 -22.98 -2.64 5.11
CA TYR A 185 -23.00 -2.28 3.69
C TYR A 185 -24.29 -2.75 2.98
N ARG A 186 -25.03 -3.70 3.55
CA ARG A 186 -26.30 -4.23 2.99
C ARG A 186 -27.58 -3.60 3.54
N SER A 187 -27.54 -2.79 4.60
CA SER A 187 -28.75 -2.21 5.21
C SER A 187 -29.00 -0.80 4.67
N ASN A 188 -30.28 -0.39 4.55
CA ASN A 188 -30.84 0.84 3.94
C ASN A 188 -30.27 2.21 4.41
N MET A 189 -29.14 2.26 5.11
CA MET A 189 -28.45 3.50 5.50
C MET A 189 -27.78 4.25 4.33
N VAL A 190 -27.75 3.67 3.13
CA VAL A 190 -27.22 4.31 1.92
C VAL A 190 -28.09 5.50 1.46
N GLU A 191 -29.39 5.50 1.76
CA GLU A 191 -30.33 6.53 1.27
C GLU A 191 -30.10 7.93 1.87
N ARG A 192 -29.29 8.06 2.94
CA ARG A 192 -29.09 9.35 3.62
C ARG A 192 -27.71 9.98 3.43
N GLY A 193 -26.88 9.48 2.52
CA GLY A 193 -25.62 10.13 2.16
C GLY A 193 -24.64 10.37 3.33
N ARG A 194 -24.78 9.64 4.43
CA ARG A 194 -23.89 9.81 5.60
C ARG A 194 -22.62 9.00 5.42
N ASP A 195 -21.49 9.70 5.50
CA ASP A 195 -20.15 9.13 5.57
C ASP A 195 -20.11 8.07 6.68
N LEU A 196 -19.97 6.80 6.31
CA LEU A 196 -19.89 5.70 7.26
C LEU A 196 -18.58 5.81 8.05
N ASN A 197 -18.64 6.53 9.17
CA ASN A 197 -17.62 6.56 10.20
C ASN A 197 -17.72 5.26 10.99
N TYR A 198 -16.67 4.46 11.05
CA TYR A 198 -16.67 3.37 12.01
C TYR A 198 -15.38 3.32 12.79
N CYS A 199 -15.53 3.05 14.08
CA CYS A 199 -15.17 1.79 14.72
C CYS A 199 -16.06 1.66 15.99
N LEU A 200 -16.61 0.49 16.27
CA LEU A 200 -16.50 -0.17 17.58
C LEU A 200 -15.81 -1.51 17.28
N TYR A 201 -14.57 -1.34 16.79
CA TYR A 201 -13.61 -2.28 16.18
C TYR A 201 -13.98 -2.91 14.85
N CYS A 202 -14.23 -2.01 13.89
CA CYS A 202 -14.73 -2.40 12.55
C CYS A 202 -15.90 -3.38 12.72
N SER A 203 -16.76 -2.99 13.67
CA SER A 203 -17.56 -3.84 14.55
C SER A 203 -18.49 -4.74 13.76
N ALA A 204 -18.42 -6.06 13.90
CA ALA A 204 -17.45 -6.84 14.68
C ALA A 204 -17.08 -8.12 13.93
N ALA A 205 -16.44 -7.97 12.76
CA ALA A 205 -15.61 -8.96 12.05
C ALA A 205 -16.10 -10.41 11.82
N HIS A 206 -17.33 -10.79 12.23
CA HIS A 206 -18.14 -11.97 11.88
C HIS A 206 -19.06 -12.46 13.03
N PHE A 207 -19.42 -11.61 14.00
CA PHE A 207 -20.60 -11.80 14.84
C PHE A 207 -21.69 -10.81 14.44
#